data_AF-A0A9E3LIC2-F1
#
_entry.id   AF-A0A9E3LIC2-F1
#
_cell.length_a   1.000
_cell.length_b   1.000
_cell.length_c   1.000
_cell.angle_alpha   90.00
_cell.angle_beta   90.00
_cell.angle_gamma   90.00
#
_symmetry.space_group_name_H-M   'P 1'
#
loop_
_entity.id
_entity.type
_entity.pdbx_description
1 polymer ?
#
loop_
_entity_poly.entity_id
_entity_poly.type
_entity_poly.pdbx_seq_one_letter_code
_entity_poly.pdbx_strand_id
1 'polypeptide(L)'
;MDVQGHLEVRYRPAIDVEEVADLVDVQELLLVLDQEDGPARLAEIGRKRLPRPDDDSPNWGHVRQVAEDVAAFEDVLGDWTYSTQTQGERHQSATVVAAEGTWTLRRSGRSTELALDLAPRIDDEHVLAQLGIGAADRFVLTVKNPRARGEAGLDDDDRADYPDDLQAAFDGNRWAPADPIELLDHVGAEFLLVPVGSD
;
A
#
# COMPACT_ATOMS: atom_id res chain seq x y z
N MET A 1 -3.32 -18.68 8.95
CA MET A 1 -3.96 -17.36 9.07
C MET A 1 -4.88 -17.15 7.88
N ASP A 2 -6.06 -16.59 8.15
CA ASP A 2 -7.02 -16.13 7.16
C ASP A 2 -7.68 -14.88 7.75
N VAL A 3 -7.46 -13.72 7.15
CA VAL A 3 -8.04 -12.45 7.60
C VAL A 3 -8.65 -11.71 6.41
N GLN A 4 -9.55 -10.78 6.71
CA GLN A 4 -10.26 -10.02 5.69
C GLN A 4 -10.67 -8.65 6.20
N GLY A 5 -11.11 -7.80 5.28
CA GLY A 5 -11.53 -6.45 5.59
C GLY A 5 -12.08 -5.68 4.40
N HIS A 6 -12.47 -4.44 4.67
CA HIS A 6 -12.79 -3.46 3.64
C HIS A 6 -11.50 -2.82 3.10
N LEU A 7 -11.49 -2.50 1.81
CA LEU A 7 -10.38 -1.86 1.12
C LEU A 7 -10.85 -0.63 0.36
N GLU A 8 -10.12 0.48 0.49
CA GLU A 8 -10.14 1.57 -0.48
C GLU A 8 -8.78 1.71 -1.16
N VAL A 9 -8.78 1.84 -2.48
CA VAL A 9 -7.62 2.24 -3.28
C VAL A 9 -7.75 3.72 -3.57
N ARG A 10 -6.87 4.53 -2.98
CA ARG A 10 -6.90 5.98 -3.08
C ARG A 10 -5.65 6.50 -3.77
N TYR A 11 -5.77 7.54 -4.56
CA TYR A 11 -4.61 8.26 -5.09
C TYR A 11 -4.62 9.71 -4.63
N ARG A 12 -3.43 10.30 -4.48
CA ARG A 12 -3.27 11.73 -4.28
C ARG A 12 -2.82 12.37 -5.60
N PRO A 13 -3.56 13.36 -6.14
CA PRO A 13 -3.07 14.15 -7.26
C PRO A 13 -1.73 14.83 -6.92
N ALA A 14 -0.89 15.05 -7.92
CA ALA A 14 0.31 15.86 -7.77
C ALA A 14 -0.06 17.32 -7.42
N ILE A 15 0.91 18.03 -6.86
CA ILE A 15 0.75 19.45 -6.48
C ILE A 15 0.30 20.24 -7.71
N ASP A 16 -0.70 21.11 -7.52
CA ASP A 16 -1.29 21.95 -8.56
C ASP A 16 -1.93 21.17 -9.74
N VAL A 17 -2.22 19.88 -9.56
CA VAL A 17 -3.03 19.08 -10.48
C VAL A 17 -4.48 19.03 -10.01
N GLU A 18 -5.38 19.58 -10.82
CA GLU A 18 -6.83 19.54 -10.56
C GLU A 18 -7.48 18.24 -11.05
N GLU A 19 -6.99 17.68 -12.16
CA GLU A 19 -7.51 16.47 -12.80
C GLU A 19 -6.34 15.58 -13.21
N VAL A 20 -6.37 14.32 -12.77
CA VAL A 20 -5.35 13.32 -13.07
C VAL A 20 -5.67 12.70 -14.43
N ALA A 21 -4.76 12.83 -15.40
CA ALA A 21 -4.89 12.18 -16.69
C ALA A 21 -4.02 10.91 -16.77
N ASP A 22 -2.86 10.91 -16.12
CA ASP A 22 -1.95 9.77 -16.13
C ASP A 22 -1.13 9.58 -14.84
N LEU A 23 -0.19 8.63 -14.83
CA LEU A 23 0.58 8.28 -13.64
C LEU A 23 1.55 9.39 -13.18
N VAL A 24 1.98 10.30 -14.06
CA VAL A 24 2.83 11.45 -13.68
C VAL A 24 2.06 12.45 -12.83
N ASP A 25 0.75 12.53 -13.05
CA ASP A 25 -0.18 13.38 -12.31
C ASP A 25 -0.55 12.79 -10.93
N VAL A 26 -0.12 11.57 -10.64
CA VAL A 26 -0.31 10.93 -9.34
C VAL A 26 0.93 11.19 -8.48
N GLN A 27 0.71 11.68 -7.26
CA GLN A 27 1.76 11.80 -6.25
C GLN A 27 1.94 10.49 -5.47
N GLU A 28 0.86 9.90 -5.00
CA GLU A 28 0.84 8.75 -4.10
C GLU A 28 -0.31 7.81 -4.48
N LEU A 29 -0.09 6.50 -4.35
CA LEU A 29 -1.16 5.50 -4.31
C LEU A 29 -1.19 4.87 -2.93
N LEU A 30 -2.35 4.92 -2.29
CA LEU A 30 -2.59 4.45 -0.93
C LEU A 30 -3.62 3.32 -0.94
N LEU A 31 -3.40 2.33 -0.09
CA LEU A 31 -4.36 1.29 0.25
C LEU A 31 -4.82 1.53 1.69
N VAL A 32 -6.12 1.76 1.88
CA VAL A 32 -6.75 1.80 3.21
C VAL A 32 -7.33 0.42 3.48
N LEU A 33 -6.70 -0.34 4.37
CA LEU A 33 -7.08 -1.71 4.72
C LEU A 33 -7.74 -1.69 6.10
N ASP A 34 -9.07 -1.76 6.14
CA ASP A 34 -9.86 -1.78 7.37
C ASP A 34 -10.21 -3.23 7.75
N GLN A 35 -9.54 -3.79 8.76
CA GLN A 35 -9.69 -5.20 9.13
C GLN A 35 -10.92 -5.42 10.01
N GLU A 36 -11.79 -6.40 9.71
CA GLU A 36 -13.06 -6.61 10.41
C GLU A 36 -12.93 -6.80 11.94
N ASP A 37 -11.86 -7.46 12.39
CA ASP A 37 -11.58 -7.76 13.80
C ASP A 37 -10.11 -7.40 14.15
N GLY A 38 -9.63 -6.25 13.68
CA GLY A 38 -8.25 -5.84 13.94
C GLY A 38 -7.97 -4.38 13.56
N PRO A 39 -6.70 -4.00 13.49
CA PRO A 39 -6.34 -2.62 13.18
C PRO A 39 -6.57 -2.30 11.71
N ALA A 40 -6.82 -1.02 11.45
CA ALA A 40 -6.73 -0.45 10.12
C ALA A 40 -5.25 -0.18 9.77
N ARG A 41 -4.91 -0.32 8.49
CA ARG A 41 -3.57 -0.03 7.95
C ARG A 41 -3.69 0.89 6.75
N LEU A 42 -2.87 1.94 6.74
CA LEU A 42 -2.65 2.77 5.57
C LEU A 42 -1.31 2.37 4.95
N ALA A 43 -1.36 1.78 3.77
CA ALA A 43 -0.15 1.38 3.03
C ALA A 43 0.06 2.26 1.79
N GLU A 44 1.31 2.52 1.45
CA GLU A 44 1.68 3.29 0.26
C GLU A 44 2.41 2.40 -0.75
N ILE A 45 2.05 2.53 -2.03
CA ILE A 45 2.64 1.76 -3.14
C ILE A 45 3.59 2.66 -3.92
N GLY A 46 4.90 2.36 -3.89
CA GLY A 46 5.93 3.26 -4.41
C GLY A 46 5.91 3.47 -5.93
N ARG A 47 5.29 2.56 -6.69
CA ARG A 47 5.09 2.74 -8.14
C ARG A 47 3.84 3.53 -8.51
N LYS A 48 3.04 3.95 -7.52
CA LYS A 48 1.79 4.70 -7.71
C LYS A 48 0.72 3.93 -8.49
N ARG A 49 0.90 2.62 -8.68
CA ARG A 49 -0.02 1.70 -9.32
C ARG A 49 0.04 0.33 -8.66
N LEU A 50 -1.07 -0.41 -8.70
CA LEU A 50 -1.09 -1.84 -8.36
C LEU A 50 -0.26 -2.64 -9.39
N PRO A 51 0.31 -3.78 -8.97
CA PRO A 51 1.10 -4.63 -9.88
C PRO A 51 0.26 -5.16 -11.03
N ARG A 52 0.89 -5.29 -12.21
CA ARG A 52 0.29 -5.94 -13.38
C ARG A 52 1.02 -7.25 -13.71
N PRO A 53 0.34 -8.26 -14.30
CA PRO A 53 0.96 -9.54 -14.64
C PRO A 53 2.21 -9.45 -15.52
N ASP A 54 2.33 -8.39 -16.32
CA ASP A 54 3.45 -8.11 -17.22
C ASP A 54 4.56 -7.24 -16.61
N ASP A 55 4.48 -6.86 -15.32
CA ASP A 55 5.53 -6.09 -14.66
C ASP A 55 6.84 -6.91 -14.55
N ASP A 56 7.96 -6.33 -15.00
CA ASP A 56 9.29 -6.97 -14.97
C ASP A 56 9.87 -7.15 -13.54
N SER A 57 9.21 -6.60 -12.52
CA SER A 57 9.67 -6.67 -11.14
C SER A 57 8.54 -6.38 -10.15
N PRO A 58 8.64 -6.88 -8.90
CA PRO A 58 7.64 -6.68 -7.87
C PRO A 58 7.37 -5.19 -7.58
N ASN A 59 6.14 -4.84 -7.21
CA ASN A 59 5.88 -3.51 -6.67
C ASN A 59 6.20 -3.50 -5.18
N TRP A 60 7.04 -2.54 -4.81
CA TRP A 60 7.34 -2.24 -3.43
C TRP A 60 6.28 -1.33 -2.83
N GLY A 61 5.96 -1.55 -1.57
CA GLY A 61 5.17 -0.66 -0.74
C GLY A 61 5.60 -0.73 0.72
N HIS A 62 5.03 0.12 1.55
CA HIS A 62 5.25 0.09 2.99
C HIS A 62 4.00 0.50 3.75
N VAL A 63 3.91 0.08 5.01
CA VAL A 63 2.87 0.53 5.93
C VAL A 63 3.24 1.91 6.45
N ARG A 64 2.42 2.90 6.13
CA ARG A 64 2.62 4.31 6.51
C ARG A 64 2.00 4.62 7.86
N GLN A 65 0.82 4.08 8.16
CA GLN A 65 0.15 4.21 9.46
C GLN A 65 -0.59 2.92 9.82
N VAL A 66 -0.73 2.69 11.14
CA VAL A 66 -1.53 1.62 11.73
C VAL A 66 -2.36 2.26 12.85
N ALA A 67 -3.64 1.97 12.89
CA ALA A 67 -4.57 2.56 13.85
C ALA A 67 -5.69 1.58 14.21
N GLU A 68 -6.45 1.89 15.27
CA GLU A 68 -7.63 1.09 15.65
C GLU A 68 -8.75 1.19 14.61
N ASP A 69 -8.85 2.31 13.90
CA ASP A 69 -9.84 2.55 12.85
C ASP A 69 -9.31 3.50 11.75
N VAL A 70 -10.04 3.58 10.63
CA VAL A 70 -9.66 4.39 9.47
C VAL A 70 -9.75 5.91 9.69
N ALA A 71 -10.48 6.37 10.72
CA ALA A 71 -10.64 7.81 10.95
C ALA A 71 -9.32 8.46 11.39
N ALA A 72 -8.42 7.69 11.99
CA ALA A 72 -7.07 8.14 12.33
C ALA A 72 -6.23 8.58 11.11
N PHE A 73 -6.61 8.18 9.88
CA PHE A 73 -5.88 8.52 8.66
C PHE A 73 -6.32 9.87 8.05
N GLU A 74 -7.25 10.59 8.66
CA GLU A 74 -7.79 11.86 8.12
C GLU A 74 -6.68 12.87 7.74
N ASP A 75 -5.67 13.03 8.60
CA ASP A 75 -4.54 13.93 8.35
C ASP A 75 -3.73 13.57 7.10
N VAL A 76 -3.72 12.29 6.69
CA VAL A 76 -3.03 11.81 5.48
C VAL A 76 -3.98 11.74 4.29
N LEU A 77 -5.29 11.65 4.49
CA LEU A 77 -6.27 11.46 3.41
C LEU A 77 -6.93 12.77 2.95
N GLY A 78 -7.00 13.78 3.83
CA GLY A 78 -7.57 15.10 3.57
C GLY A 78 -6.68 16.02 2.74
N ASP A 79 -7.20 17.22 2.44
CA ASP A 79 -6.43 18.31 1.85
C ASP A 79 -5.60 19.05 2.92
N TRP A 80 -4.49 19.64 2.50
CA TRP A 80 -3.74 20.56 3.35
C TRP A 80 -3.10 21.67 2.54
N THR A 81 -3.03 22.86 3.14
CA THR A 81 -2.41 24.04 2.52
C THR A 81 -1.16 24.41 3.31
N TYR A 82 -0.01 24.56 2.64
CA TYR A 82 1.21 25.07 3.26
C TYR A 82 1.80 26.24 2.48
N SER A 83 2.28 27.25 3.22
CA SER A 83 2.96 28.41 2.64
C SER A 83 4.46 28.16 2.62
N THR A 84 5.10 28.31 1.46
CA THR A 84 6.56 28.25 1.36
C THR A 84 7.12 29.68 1.33
N GLN A 85 8.20 29.93 2.07
CA GLN A 85 8.79 31.26 2.21
C GLN A 85 9.35 31.86 0.90
N THR A 86 9.46 31.05 -0.16
CA THR A 86 10.07 31.47 -1.43
C THR A 86 9.23 31.18 -2.68
N GLN A 87 8.11 30.44 -2.60
CA GLN A 87 7.36 30.02 -3.80
C GLN A 87 5.82 30.14 -3.71
N GLY A 88 5.28 30.93 -2.76
CA GLY A 88 3.84 31.16 -2.64
C GLY A 88 3.08 30.07 -1.85
N GLU A 89 1.76 30.20 -1.81
CA GLU A 89 0.83 29.22 -1.23
C GLU A 89 0.71 28.03 -2.18
N ARG A 90 0.99 26.81 -1.69
CA ARG A 90 0.77 25.58 -2.45
C ARG A 90 -0.39 24.82 -1.80
N HIS A 91 -1.32 24.37 -2.64
CA HIS A 91 -2.46 23.57 -2.20
C HIS A 91 -2.21 22.11 -2.57
N GLN A 92 -2.30 21.23 -1.57
CA GLN A 92 -2.32 19.80 -1.80
C GLN A 92 -3.76 19.32 -1.72
N SER A 93 -4.28 18.86 -2.85
CA SER A 93 -5.62 18.26 -2.93
C SER A 93 -5.72 17.01 -2.08
N ALA A 94 -6.90 16.76 -1.50
CA ALA A 94 -7.24 15.52 -0.81
C ALA A 94 -7.05 14.28 -1.70
N THR A 95 -7.00 13.11 -1.07
CA THR A 95 -6.98 11.84 -1.79
C THR A 95 -8.33 11.55 -2.44
N VAL A 96 -8.31 10.92 -3.61
CA VAL A 96 -9.48 10.47 -4.36
C VAL A 96 -9.60 8.96 -4.23
N VAL A 97 -10.79 8.45 -3.91
CA VAL A 97 -11.08 7.01 -3.92
C VAL A 97 -11.27 6.56 -5.37
N ALA A 98 -10.32 5.82 -5.92
CA ALA A 98 -10.39 5.28 -7.29
C ALA A 98 -11.21 4.00 -7.36
N ALA A 99 -11.10 3.14 -6.33
CA ALA A 99 -11.88 1.92 -6.20
C ALA A 99 -12.06 1.56 -4.73
N GLU A 100 -13.12 0.82 -4.42
CA GLU A 100 -13.37 0.27 -3.09
C GLU A 100 -13.87 -1.17 -3.19
N GLY A 101 -13.74 -1.93 -2.09
CA GLY A 101 -14.28 -3.28 -2.02
C GLY A 101 -13.75 -4.05 -0.84
N THR A 102 -13.35 -5.31 -1.04
CA THR A 102 -12.84 -6.16 0.04
C THR A 102 -11.44 -6.69 -0.25
N TRP A 103 -10.73 -7.04 0.82
CA TRP A 103 -9.46 -7.74 0.74
C TRP A 103 -9.47 -8.97 1.63
N THR A 104 -8.70 -9.98 1.24
CA THR A 104 -8.39 -11.14 2.06
C THR A 104 -6.88 -11.38 2.06
N LEU A 105 -6.33 -11.78 3.20
CA LEU A 105 -4.94 -12.19 3.32
C LEU A 105 -4.90 -13.57 3.95
N ARG A 106 -4.37 -14.54 3.18
CA ARG A 106 -4.37 -15.95 3.57
C ARG A 106 -3.02 -16.59 3.36
N ARG A 107 -2.73 -17.57 4.22
CA ARG A 107 -1.55 -18.43 4.05
C ARG A 107 -1.75 -19.40 2.88
N SER A 108 -0.84 -19.40 1.91
CA SER A 108 -0.83 -20.31 0.75
C SER A 108 0.51 -21.04 0.66
N GLY A 109 0.59 -22.23 1.26
CA GLY A 109 1.84 -23.00 1.32
C GLY A 109 2.98 -22.24 2.00
N ARG A 110 3.96 -21.76 1.21
CA ARG A 110 5.12 -20.99 1.68
C ARG A 110 5.01 -19.48 1.47
N SER A 111 3.97 -18.98 0.80
CA SER A 111 3.66 -17.56 0.62
C SER A 111 2.40 -17.12 1.39
N THR A 112 2.21 -15.81 1.51
CA THR A 112 0.93 -15.22 1.87
C THR A 112 0.34 -14.61 0.60
N GLU A 113 -0.95 -14.84 0.36
CA GLU A 113 -1.68 -14.30 -0.78
C GLU A 113 -2.65 -13.22 -0.31
N LEU A 114 -2.55 -12.05 -0.93
CA LEU A 114 -3.51 -10.96 -0.85
C LEU A 114 -4.45 -11.08 -2.04
N ALA A 115 -5.76 -11.18 -1.82
CA ALA A 115 -6.77 -11.11 -2.87
C ALA A 115 -7.66 -9.89 -2.67
N LEU A 116 -8.00 -9.20 -3.76
CA LEU A 116 -8.76 -7.96 -3.80
C LEU A 116 -10.01 -8.18 -4.66
N ASP A 117 -11.17 -7.74 -4.16
CA ASP A 117 -12.40 -7.64 -4.95
C ASP A 117 -12.79 -6.16 -4.97
N LEU A 118 -12.58 -5.49 -6.11
CA LEU A 118 -12.63 -4.03 -6.22
C LEU A 118 -13.68 -3.58 -7.24
N ALA A 119 -14.46 -2.57 -6.85
CA ALA A 119 -15.37 -1.85 -7.73
C ALA A 119 -14.86 -0.41 -7.95
N PRO A 120 -14.77 0.07 -9.20
CA PRO A 120 -14.39 1.46 -9.48
C PRO A 120 -15.30 2.50 -8.81
N ARG A 121 -14.72 3.65 -8.46
CA ARG A 121 -15.40 4.81 -7.88
C ARG A 121 -15.18 6.11 -8.66
N ILE A 122 -14.34 6.05 -9.69
CA ILE A 122 -14.20 7.09 -10.71
C ILE A 122 -14.70 6.56 -12.07
N ASP A 123 -15.20 7.46 -12.91
CA ASP A 123 -15.68 7.16 -14.27
C ASP A 123 -14.60 7.52 -15.31
N ASP A 124 -13.37 7.07 -15.05
CA ASP A 124 -12.24 7.23 -15.97
C ASP A 124 -11.48 5.90 -16.09
N GLU A 125 -11.80 5.13 -17.13
CA GLU A 125 -11.17 3.84 -17.42
C GLU A 125 -9.67 3.97 -17.71
N HIS A 126 -9.23 5.11 -18.26
CA HIS A 126 -7.83 5.32 -18.56
C HIS A 126 -7.02 5.48 -17.27
N VAL A 127 -7.49 6.32 -16.34
CA VAL A 127 -6.87 6.50 -15.02
C VAL A 127 -6.89 5.20 -14.23
N LEU A 128 -8.02 4.49 -14.18
CA LEU A 128 -8.11 3.18 -13.51
C LEU A 128 -7.07 2.19 -14.05
N ALA A 129 -6.92 2.13 -15.38
CA ALA A 129 -5.90 1.29 -16.01
C ALA A 129 -4.49 1.75 -15.62
N GLN A 130 -4.17 3.05 -15.64
CA GLN A 130 -2.87 3.58 -15.19
C GLN A 130 -2.55 3.20 -13.75
N LEU A 131 -3.54 3.23 -12.86
CA LEU A 131 -3.43 2.81 -11.46
C LEU A 131 -3.35 1.29 -11.28
N GLY A 132 -3.48 0.50 -12.34
CA GLY A 132 -3.41 -0.97 -12.30
C GLY A 132 -4.66 -1.65 -11.74
N ILE A 133 -5.76 -0.91 -11.57
CA ILE A 133 -7.03 -1.45 -11.06
C ILE A 133 -7.66 -2.31 -12.16
N GLY A 134 -7.96 -3.57 -11.83
CA GLY A 134 -8.50 -4.56 -12.77
C GLY A 134 -7.45 -5.33 -13.57
N ALA A 135 -6.15 -5.03 -13.43
CA ALA A 135 -5.09 -5.77 -14.12
C ALA A 135 -4.78 -7.13 -13.45
N ALA A 136 -4.91 -7.21 -12.13
CA ALA A 136 -4.81 -8.42 -11.32
C ALA A 136 -5.62 -8.22 -10.04
N ASP A 137 -6.15 -9.32 -9.50
CA ASP A 137 -6.95 -9.36 -8.27
C ASP A 137 -6.25 -10.13 -7.14
N ARG A 138 -5.13 -10.82 -7.44
CA ARG A 138 -4.39 -11.65 -6.48
C ARG A 138 -2.91 -11.38 -6.56
N PHE A 139 -2.29 -11.30 -5.38
CA PHE A 139 -0.88 -10.98 -5.23
C PHE A 139 -0.24 -11.89 -4.18
N VAL A 140 0.98 -12.35 -4.45
CA VAL A 140 1.86 -12.82 -3.38
C VAL A 140 2.38 -11.60 -2.63
N LEU A 141 2.16 -11.57 -1.32
CA LEU A 141 2.67 -10.54 -0.42
C LEU A 141 3.82 -11.11 0.41
N THR A 142 4.97 -10.43 0.35
CA THR A 142 6.15 -10.77 1.18
C THR A 142 6.65 -9.53 1.91
N VAL A 143 6.96 -9.68 3.19
CA VAL A 143 7.45 -8.61 4.07
C VAL A 143 8.97 -8.62 4.07
N LYS A 144 9.58 -7.45 4.01
CA LYS A 144 11.03 -7.27 4.09
C LYS A 144 11.48 -7.32 5.53
N ASN A 145 12.58 -8.01 5.78
CA ASN A 145 13.26 -7.95 7.06
C ASN A 145 13.92 -6.57 7.24
N PRO A 146 13.56 -5.76 8.24
CA PRO A 146 14.10 -4.42 8.43
C PRO A 146 15.61 -4.44 8.75
N ARG A 147 16.13 -5.56 9.27
CA ARG A 147 17.56 -5.77 9.55
C ARG A 147 18.36 -6.21 8.32
N ALA A 148 17.72 -6.53 7.20
CA ALA A 148 18.42 -6.94 6.00
C ALA A 148 19.04 -5.73 5.26
N ARG A 149 20.34 -5.81 4.97
CA ARG A 149 21.07 -4.75 4.26
C ARG A 149 20.66 -4.65 2.78
N GLY A 150 20.67 -3.44 2.22
CA GLY A 150 20.46 -3.18 0.79
C GLY A 150 20.13 -1.72 0.51
N GLU A 151 20.32 -1.28 -0.74
CA GLU A 151 20.22 0.15 -1.13
C GLU A 151 18.79 0.61 -1.47
N ALA A 152 17.82 -0.31 -1.57
CA ALA A 152 16.46 -0.01 -2.01
C ALA A 152 15.45 -0.19 -0.88
N GLY A 153 14.58 0.81 -0.69
CA GLY A 153 13.52 0.82 0.33
C GLY A 153 13.52 2.11 1.15
N LEU A 154 12.96 2.02 2.36
CA LEU A 154 13.03 3.09 3.35
C LEU A 154 14.44 3.28 3.91
N ASP A 155 14.71 4.52 4.32
CA ASP A 155 15.87 4.88 5.13
C ASP A 155 15.87 4.09 6.45
N ASP A 156 17.05 3.88 7.03
CA ASP A 156 17.21 3.02 8.21
C ASP A 156 16.33 3.46 9.39
N ASP A 157 16.13 4.77 9.56
CA ASP A 157 15.33 5.37 10.64
C ASP A 157 13.80 5.22 10.42
N ASP A 158 13.37 4.94 9.19
CA ASP A 158 11.96 4.82 8.81
C ASP A 158 11.47 3.36 8.71
N ARG A 159 12.35 2.38 8.92
CA ARG A 159 11.99 0.96 8.86
C ARG A 159 11.22 0.51 10.11
N ALA A 160 10.39 -0.52 9.94
CA ALA A 160 9.71 -1.15 11.06
C ALA A 160 10.67 -1.59 12.16
N ASP A 161 10.34 -1.22 13.40
CA ASP A 161 10.97 -1.74 14.61
C ASP A 161 10.13 -2.91 15.13
N TYR A 162 10.58 -4.13 14.86
CA TYR A 162 9.90 -5.34 15.28
C TYR A 162 10.38 -5.83 16.64
N PRO A 163 9.46 -6.23 17.54
CA PRO A 163 9.83 -7.01 18.72
C PRO A 163 10.46 -8.34 18.31
N ASP A 164 11.26 -8.93 19.22
CA ASP A 164 12.12 -10.08 18.90
C ASP A 164 11.34 -11.31 18.37
N ASP A 165 10.10 -11.49 18.82
CA ASP A 165 9.21 -12.57 18.38
C ASP A 165 8.74 -12.39 16.92
N LEU A 166 8.33 -11.18 16.53
CA LEU A 166 8.01 -10.87 15.14
C LEU A 166 9.25 -10.89 14.25
N GLN A 167 10.38 -10.39 14.77
CA GLN A 167 11.65 -10.44 14.07
C GLN A 167 12.13 -11.88 13.81
N ALA A 168 11.78 -12.84 14.67
CA ALA A 168 12.08 -14.26 14.49
C ALA A 168 11.34 -14.88 13.30
N ALA A 169 10.20 -14.32 12.86
CA ALA A 169 9.44 -14.82 11.70
C ALA A 169 10.26 -14.79 10.40
N PHE A 170 11.29 -13.95 10.33
CA PHE A 170 12.20 -13.89 9.19
C PHE A 170 13.23 -15.02 9.16
N ASP A 171 13.55 -15.66 10.30
CA ASP A 171 14.57 -16.71 10.41
C ASP A 171 15.91 -16.35 9.71
N GLY A 172 16.35 -15.10 9.88
CA GLY A 172 17.55 -14.58 9.24
C GLY A 172 17.44 -14.31 7.73
N ASN A 173 16.31 -14.63 7.10
CA ASN A 173 16.06 -14.35 5.69
C ASN A 173 15.75 -12.87 5.45
N ARG A 174 15.97 -12.42 4.21
CA ARG A 174 15.66 -11.05 3.78
C ARG A 174 14.15 -10.80 3.65
N TRP A 175 13.39 -11.85 3.36
CA TRP A 175 11.96 -11.78 3.10
C TRP A 175 11.25 -12.88 3.88
N ALA A 176 10.06 -12.58 4.37
CA ALA A 176 9.15 -13.53 5.01
C ALA A 176 7.74 -13.42 4.39
N PRO A 177 6.91 -14.47 4.45
CA PRO A 177 5.48 -14.29 4.29
C PRO A 177 4.96 -13.30 5.36
N ALA A 178 3.88 -12.57 5.07
CA ALA A 178 3.11 -11.89 6.11
C ALA A 178 2.33 -12.95 6.91
N ASP A 179 3.06 -13.71 7.72
CA ASP A 179 2.55 -14.70 8.67
C ASP A 179 3.54 -14.77 9.84
N PRO A 180 3.22 -14.15 10.98
CA PRO A 180 1.91 -13.63 11.39
C PRO A 180 1.53 -12.28 10.72
N ILE A 181 0.26 -11.86 10.74
CA ILE A 181 -0.18 -10.62 10.05
C ILE A 181 0.38 -9.37 10.73
N GLU A 182 0.70 -9.51 12.01
CA GLU A 182 1.29 -8.52 12.89
C GLU A 182 2.59 -7.96 12.32
N LEU A 183 3.26 -8.63 11.37
CA LEU A 183 4.34 -8.05 10.59
C LEU A 183 3.93 -6.77 9.83
N LEU A 184 2.65 -6.62 9.48
CA LEU A 184 2.07 -5.44 8.84
C LEU A 184 1.48 -4.43 9.84
N ASP A 185 1.54 -4.72 11.15
CA ASP A 185 1.03 -3.83 12.22
C ASP A 185 2.09 -2.84 12.73
N HIS A 186 3.13 -2.60 11.94
CA HIS A 186 4.20 -1.68 12.25
C HIS A 186 4.38 -0.66 11.15
N VAL A 187 4.42 0.62 11.53
CA VAL A 187 4.85 1.70 10.63
C VAL A 187 6.25 1.37 10.11
N GLY A 188 6.47 1.59 8.82
CA GLY A 188 7.73 1.27 8.15
C GLY A 188 7.87 -0.19 7.73
N ALA A 189 6.83 -1.02 7.89
CA ALA A 189 6.84 -2.40 7.40
C ALA A 189 6.82 -2.39 5.87
N GLU A 190 7.98 -2.65 5.26
CA GLU A 190 8.14 -2.73 3.81
C GLU A 190 7.67 -4.10 3.29
N PHE A 191 6.98 -4.12 2.15
CA PHE A 191 6.51 -5.34 1.50
C PHE A 191 6.64 -5.28 -0.02
N LEU A 192 6.58 -6.45 -0.64
CA LEU A 192 6.46 -6.61 -2.09
C LEU A 192 5.14 -7.27 -2.45
N LEU A 193 4.53 -6.77 -3.52
CA LEU A 193 3.39 -7.37 -4.18
C LEU A 193 3.82 -7.89 -5.56
N VAL A 194 3.52 -9.16 -5.81
CA VAL A 194 3.75 -9.82 -7.10
C VAL A 194 2.42 -10.42 -7.56
N PRO A 195 1.91 -10.11 -8.76
CA PRO A 195 0.69 -10.75 -9.27
C PRO A 195 0.82 -12.26 -9.24
N VAL A 196 -0.22 -12.95 -8.77
CA VAL A 196 -0.33 -14.39 -8.96
C VAL A 196 -0.73 -14.59 -10.42
N GLY A 197 0.08 -15.31 -11.19
CA GLY A 197 -0.29 -15.68 -12.56
C GLY A 197 -1.59 -16.47 -12.57
N SER A 198 -2.46 -16.19 -13.54
CA SER A 198 -3.58 -17.07 -13.85
C SER A 198 -3.00 -18.37 -14.45
N ASP A 199 -3.07 -19.48 -13.71
CA ASP A 199 -2.85 -20.82 -14.28
C ASP A 199 -3.82 -21.11 -15.44
#